data_AF-A0A3D5MNY4-F1
#
_entry.id   AF-A0A3D5MNY4-F1
#
_cell.length_a   1.000
_cell.length_b   1.000
_cell.length_c   1.000
_cell.angle_alpha   90.00
_cell.angle_beta   90.00
_cell.angle_gamma   90.00
#
_symmetry.space_group_name_H-M   'P 1'
#
loop_
_entity.id
_entity.type
_entity.pdbx_description
1 polymer ?
#
loop_
_entity_poly.entity_id
_entity_poly.type
_entity_poly.pdbx_seq_one_letter_code
_entity_poly.pdbx_strand_id
1 'polypeptide(L)'
;MVREAQEVVELALKGLLREIGIDPPKQHDVGDLVVEYRDRLAPDVEAQAEKLAAISKRLRRERELAFYGDVDFIPTAEYDLNDARRALGEARLVVEAVRRMVTVPV
;
A
#
# COMPACT_ATOMS: atom_id res chain seq x y z
N MET A 1 -0.31 -8.18 12.04
CA MET A 1 0.19 -8.47 10.68
C MET A 1 -0.50 -7.65 9.58
N VAL A 2 -1.83 -7.68 9.45
CA VAL A 2 -2.55 -7.00 8.35
C VAL A 2 -2.46 -5.47 8.46
N ARG A 3 -2.53 -4.93 9.68
CA ARG A 3 -2.40 -3.49 9.95
C ARG A 3 -1.00 -2.95 9.60
N GLU A 4 0.03 -3.69 9.97
CA GLU A 4 1.43 -3.37 9.68
C GLU A 4 1.70 -3.44 8.18
N ALA A 5 1.12 -4.42 7.49
CA ALA A 5 1.17 -4.48 6.03
C ALA A 5 0.48 -3.26 5.38
N GLN A 6 -0.66 -2.81 5.91
CA GLN A 6 -1.32 -1.59 5.44
C GLN A 6 -0.42 -0.37 5.59
N GLU A 7 0.20 -0.18 6.76
CA GLU A 7 1.08 0.96 7.04
C GLU A 7 2.33 0.95 6.14
N VAL A 8 2.92 -0.24 5.91
CA VAL A 8 4.03 -0.41 4.97
C VAL A 8 3.64 -0.01 3.55
N VAL A 9 2.47 -0.46 3.07
CA VAL A 9 1.98 -0.11 1.73
C VAL A 9 1.73 1.38 1.60
N GLU A 10 1.07 1.99 2.60
CA GLU A 10 0.82 3.43 2.63
C GLU A 10 2.12 4.24 2.55
N LEU A 11 3.10 3.93 3.40
CA LEU A 11 4.39 4.63 3.43
C LEU A 11 5.18 4.42 2.14
N ALA A 12 5.19 3.21 1.59
CA ALA A 12 5.89 2.90 0.34
C ALA A 12 5.31 3.69 -0.84
N LEU A 13 3.98 3.70 -1.02
CA LEU A 13 3.35 4.45 -2.11
C LEU A 13 3.48 5.97 -1.92
N LYS A 14 3.47 6.47 -0.68
CA LYS A 14 3.79 7.87 -0.40
C LYS A 14 5.25 8.20 -0.72
N GLY A 15 6.18 7.27 -0.50
CA GLY A 15 7.58 7.39 -0.93
C GLY A 15 7.70 7.45 -2.44
N LEU A 16 6.99 6.57 -3.15
CA LEU A 16 6.93 6.55 -4.61
C LEU A 16 6.47 7.88 -5.19
N LEU A 17 5.38 8.45 -4.66
CA LEU A 17 4.87 9.75 -5.09
C LEU A 17 5.92 10.85 -4.90
N ARG A 18 6.65 10.84 -3.78
CA ARG A 18 7.74 11.79 -3.54
C ARG A 18 8.90 11.62 -4.51
N GLU A 19 9.26 10.39 -4.87
CA GLU A 19 10.31 10.10 -5.86
C GLU A 19 10.00 10.73 -7.22
N ILE A 20 8.73 10.74 -7.63
CA ILE A 20 8.28 11.39 -8.87
C ILE A 20 7.90 12.88 -8.69
N GLY A 21 8.26 13.48 -7.54
CA GLY A 21 8.05 14.91 -7.26
C GLY A 21 6.60 15.30 -6.94
N ILE A 22 5.77 14.36 -6.49
CA ILE A 22 4.39 14.60 -6.03
C ILE A 22 4.38 14.57 -4.50
N ASP A 23 3.89 15.64 -3.86
CA ASP A 23 3.68 15.64 -2.40
C ASP A 23 2.35 14.94 -2.07
N PRO A 24 2.38 13.77 -1.40
CA PRO A 24 1.17 13.02 -1.14
C PRO A 24 0.31 13.68 -0.05
N PRO A 25 -1.03 13.61 -0.16
CA PRO A 25 -1.94 14.17 0.83
C PRO A 25 -1.83 13.44 2.18
N LYS A 26 -2.44 14.03 3.21
CA LYS A 26 -2.55 13.40 4.56
C LYS A 26 -3.48 12.18 4.61
N GLN A 27 -3.98 11.71 3.47
CA GLN A 27 -4.88 10.56 3.35
C GLN A 27 -4.10 9.23 3.48
N HIS A 28 -4.79 8.17 3.90
CA HIS A 28 -4.18 6.85 4.12
C HIS A 28 -4.17 5.97 2.86
N ASP A 29 -5.08 6.21 1.93
CA ASP A 29 -5.05 5.61 0.60
C ASP A 29 -4.56 6.66 -0.40
N VAL A 30 -3.52 6.32 -1.15
CA VAL A 30 -2.95 7.14 -2.21
C VAL A 30 -2.88 6.38 -3.53
N GLY A 31 -3.57 5.23 -3.63
CA GLY A 31 -3.56 4.37 -4.81
C GLY A 31 -4.02 5.07 -6.08
N ASP A 32 -5.07 5.88 -5.99
CA ASP A 32 -5.61 6.62 -7.14
C ASP A 32 -4.57 7.59 -7.72
N LEU A 33 -3.73 8.21 -6.88
CA LEU A 33 -2.64 9.09 -7.33
C LEU A 33 -1.53 8.30 -8.07
N VAL A 34 -1.27 7.06 -7.66
CA VAL A 34 -0.29 6.19 -8.36
C VAL A 34 -0.77 5.88 -9.77
N VAL A 35 -2.08 5.71 -9.98
CA VAL A 35 -2.67 5.51 -11.31
C VAL A 35 -2.67 6.81 -12.11
N GLU A 36 -3.03 7.94 -11.46
CA GLU A 36 -3.05 9.26 -12.08
C GLU A 36 -1.69 9.65 -12.68
N TYR A 37 -0.60 9.42 -11.94
CA TYR A 37 0.76 9.78 -12.34
C TYR A 37 1.59 8.61 -12.88
N ARG A 38 0.93 7.55 -13.38
CA ARG A 38 1.62 6.31 -13.79
C ARG A 38 2.61 6.51 -14.94
N ASP A 39 2.38 7.52 -15.78
CA ASP A 39 3.22 7.92 -16.91
C ASP A 39 4.59 8.47 -16.47
N ARG A 40 4.74 8.82 -15.19
CA ARG A 40 6.00 9.28 -14.59
C ARG A 40 6.79 8.13 -13.93
N LEU A 41 6.26 6.91 -13.96
CA LEU A 41 6.87 5.72 -13.39
C LEU A 41 7.79 5.02 -14.41
N ALA A 42 8.70 4.17 -13.93
CA ALA A 42 9.42 3.24 -14.79
C ALA A 42 8.44 2.26 -15.45
N PRO A 43 8.68 1.80 -16.69
CA PRO A 43 7.71 0.99 -17.44
C PRO A 43 7.21 -0.28 -16.73
N ASP A 44 8.07 -0.92 -15.94
CA ASP A 44 7.72 -2.12 -15.18
C ASP A 44 6.86 -1.83 -13.95
N VAL A 45 6.96 -0.62 -13.39
CA VAL A 45 6.13 -0.13 -12.27
C VAL A 45 4.84 0.48 -12.79
N GLU A 46 4.87 1.21 -13.91
CA GLU A 46 3.69 1.71 -14.62
C GLU A 46 2.71 0.58 -14.92
N ALA A 47 3.20 -0.53 -15.48
CA ALA A 47 2.39 -1.71 -15.78
C ALA A 47 1.70 -2.32 -14.54
N GLN A 48 2.17 -1.98 -13.34
CA GLN A 48 1.62 -2.45 -12.07
C GLN A 48 0.76 -1.42 -11.35
N ALA A 49 0.65 -0.17 -11.84
CA ALA A 49 -0.01 0.92 -11.13
C ALA A 49 -1.43 0.57 -10.62
N GLU A 50 -2.27 -0.01 -11.49
CA GLU A 50 -3.62 -0.46 -11.14
C GLU A 50 -3.62 -1.51 -10.01
N LYS A 51 -2.63 -2.42 -10.04
CA LYS A 51 -2.48 -3.47 -9.01
C LYS A 51 -2.04 -2.87 -7.68
N LEU A 52 -1.11 -1.92 -7.71
CA LEU A 52 -0.65 -1.21 -6.50
C LEU A 52 -1.80 -0.43 -5.86
N ALA A 53 -2.62 0.25 -6.68
CA ALA A 53 -3.81 0.95 -6.20
C ALA A 53 -4.86 0.02 -5.60
N ALA A 54 -5.13 -1.12 -6.25
CA ALA A 54 -6.04 -2.12 -5.73
C ALA A 54 -5.60 -2.69 -4.36
N ILE A 55 -4.30 -2.94 -4.18
CA ILE A 55 -3.73 -3.38 -2.90
C ILE A 55 -3.92 -2.32 -1.82
N SER A 56 -3.57 -1.06 -2.11
CA SER A 56 -3.73 0.08 -1.19
C SER A 56 -5.17 0.20 -0.70
N LYS A 57 -6.12 0.21 -1.65
CA LYS A 57 -7.55 0.33 -1.37
C LYS A 57 -8.09 -0.84 -0.56
N ARG A 58 -7.64 -2.06 -0.84
CA ARG A 58 -8.04 -3.26 -0.09
C ARG A 58 -7.56 -3.18 1.35
N LEU A 59 -6.25 -2.97 1.56
CA LEU A 59 -5.67 -2.90 2.90
C LEU A 59 -6.21 -1.72 3.72
N ARG A 60 -6.56 -0.60 3.08
CA ARG A 60 -7.25 0.52 3.75
C ARG A 60 -8.64 0.12 4.26
N ARG A 61 -9.40 -0.70 3.53
CA ARG A 61 -10.70 -1.22 4.00
C ARG A 61 -10.55 -2.14 5.21
N GLU A 62 -9.53 -3.00 5.22
CA GLU A 62 -9.22 -3.85 6.38
C GLU A 62 -8.94 -3.00 7.64
N ARG A 63 -8.25 -1.87 7.45
CA ARG A 63 -8.03 -0.92 8.55
C ARG A 63 -9.33 -0.33 9.05
N GLU A 64 -10.23 0.11 8.19
CA GLU A 64 -11.53 0.65 8.61
C GLU A 64 -12.36 -0.37 9.38
N LEU A 65 -12.40 -1.63 8.92
CA LEU A 65 -13.06 -2.72 9.63
C LEU A 65 -12.45 -2.96 11.02
N ALA A 66 -11.13 -2.88 11.14
CA ALA A 66 -10.44 -2.99 12.42
C ALA A 66 -10.67 -1.82 13.40
N PHE A 67 -11.08 -0.65 12.90
CA PHE A 67 -11.38 0.53 13.72
C PHE A 67 -12.87 0.66 14.07
N TYR A 68 -13.78 0.20 13.20
CA TYR A 68 -15.23 0.31 13.38
C TYR A 68 -15.91 -0.98 13.89
N GLY A 69 -15.14 -2.04 14.16
CA GLY A 69 -15.59 -3.18 14.95
C GLY A 69 -15.92 -2.77 16.38
N ASP A 70 -17.17 -2.36 16.58
CA ASP A 70 -17.90 -2.11 17.83
C ASP A 70 -17.27 -2.76 19.08
N VAL A 71 -16.78 -1.95 20.04
CA VAL A 71 -16.35 -2.18 21.46
C VAL A 71 -15.51 -3.45 21.82
N ASP A 72 -15.50 -4.49 20.99
CA ASP A 72 -15.00 -5.85 21.18
C ASP A 72 -14.18 -6.33 19.95
N PHE A 73 -13.49 -5.44 19.22
CA PHE A 73 -12.60 -5.86 18.13
C PHE A 73 -11.37 -6.60 18.68
N ILE A 74 -11.35 -7.93 18.53
CA ILE A 74 -10.20 -8.77 18.83
C ILE A 74 -9.53 -9.16 17.50
N PRO A 75 -8.37 -8.55 17.14
CA PRO A 75 -7.71 -8.79 15.85
C PRO A 75 -7.42 -10.26 15.52
N THR A 76 -7.23 -11.10 16.53
CA THR A 76 -6.94 -12.54 16.36
C THR A 76 -8.18 -13.40 16.10
N ALA A 77 -9.39 -12.87 16.30
CA ALA A 77 -10.64 -13.56 15.99
C ALA A 77 -11.12 -13.26 14.56
N GLU A 78 -10.73 -12.10 14.02
CA GLU A 78 -11.23 -11.56 12.75
C GLU A 78 -10.31 -11.86 11.55
N TYR A 79 -9.01 -12.11 11.77
CA TYR A 79 -8.06 -12.42 10.71
C TYR A 79 -7.52 -13.84 10.83
N ASP A 80 -7.56 -14.57 9.73
CA ASP A 80 -6.93 -15.87 9.65
C ASP A 80 -5.47 -15.79 9.15
N LEU A 81 -4.81 -16.95 9.10
CA LEU A 81 -3.44 -17.05 8.61
C LEU A 81 -3.32 -16.69 7.11
N ASN A 82 -4.36 -16.91 6.33
CA ASN A 82 -4.39 -16.57 4.90
C ASN A 82 -4.46 -15.07 4.69
N ASP A 83 -5.23 -14.34 5.50
CA ASP A 83 -5.29 -12.88 5.48
C ASP A 83 -3.93 -12.26 5.78
N ALA A 84 -3.27 -12.78 6.83
CA ALA A 84 -1.92 -12.35 7.19
C ALA A 84 -0.90 -12.62 6.07
N ARG A 85 -0.94 -13.82 5.46
CA ARG A 85 -0.04 -14.19 4.36
C ARG A 85 -0.29 -13.35 3.11
N ARG A 86 -1.55 -13.12 2.78
CA ARG A 86 -1.94 -12.27 1.65
C ARG A 86 -1.47 -10.84 1.84
N ALA A 87 -1.74 -10.25 3.00
CA ALA A 87 -1.31 -8.89 3.32
C ALA A 87 0.21 -8.75 3.27
N LEU A 88 0.96 -9.74 3.78
CA LEU A 88 2.42 -9.77 3.70
C LEU A 88 2.92 -9.87 2.25
N GLY A 89 2.33 -10.74 1.43
CA GLY A 89 2.70 -10.90 0.03
C GLY A 89 2.44 -9.64 -0.80
N GLU A 90 1.29 -8.99 -0.56
CA GLU A 90 0.94 -7.73 -1.20
C GLU A 90 1.86 -6.58 -0.75
N ALA A 91 2.18 -6.47 0.54
CA ALA A 91 3.13 -5.48 1.03
C ALA A 91 4.54 -5.66 0.42
N ARG A 92 5.01 -6.91 0.29
CA ARG A 92 6.30 -7.20 -0.38
C ARG A 92 6.29 -6.75 -1.84
N LEU A 93 5.23 -7.06 -2.57
CA LEU A 93 5.09 -6.65 -3.97
C LEU A 93 5.17 -5.13 -4.12
N VAL A 94 4.44 -4.39 -3.27
CA VAL A 94 4.46 -2.92 -3.30
C VAL A 94 5.87 -2.40 -3.01
N VAL A 95 6.52 -2.89 -1.94
CA VAL A 95 7.88 -2.45 -1.59
C VAL A 95 8.88 -2.76 -2.70
N GLU A 96 8.78 -3.92 -3.35
CA GLU A 96 9.63 -4.28 -4.48
C GLU A 96 9.42 -3.36 -5.67
N ALA A 97 8.18 -3.00 -6.00
CA ALA A 97 7.88 -2.05 -7.07
C ALA A 97 8.49 -0.66 -6.77
N VAL A 98 8.32 -0.16 -5.54
CA VAL A 98 8.87 1.15 -5.14
C VAL A 98 10.39 1.15 -5.11
N ARG A 99 11.04 0.05 -4.69
CA ARG A 99 12.50 -0.07 -4.68
C ARG A 99 13.13 0.02 -6.07
N ARG A 100 12.40 -0.31 -7.13
CA ARG A 100 12.89 -0.17 -8.52
C ARG A 100 12.91 1.28 -8.99
N MET A 101 12.14 2.14 -8.33
CA MET A 101 12.08 3.58 -8.62
C MET A 101 13.13 4.36 -7.84
N VAL A 102 13.40 3.97 -6.59
CA VAL A 102 14.35 4.67 -5.73
C VAL A 102 15.77 4.24 -6.05
N THR A 103 16.53 5.09 -6.74
CA THR A 103 17.99 5.00 -6.73
C THR A 103 18.50 5.45 -5.37
N VAL A 104 19.02 4.54 -4.55
CA VAL A 104 19.71 4.92 -3.32
C VAL A 104 20.97 5.69 -3.73
N PRO A 105 21.13 6.97 -3.37
CA PRO A 105 22.40 7.65 -3.59
C PRO A 105 23.46 6.98 -2.73
N VAL A 106 24.53 6.51 -3.39
CA VAL A 106 25.77 6.02 -2.76
C VAL A 106 26.57 7.17 -2.16
#